data_AF-A0A1B6MCC1-F1
#
_entry.id   AF-A0A1B6MCC1-F1
#
_cell.length_a   1.000
_cell.length_b   1.000
_cell.length_c   1.000
_cell.angle_alpha   90.00
_cell.angle_beta   90.00
_cell.angle_gamma   90.00
#
_symmetry.space_group_name_H-M   'P 1'
#
loop_
_entity.id
_entity.type
_entity.pdbx_description
1 polymer ?
#
loop_
_entity_poly.entity_id
_entity_poly.type
_entity_poly.pdbx_seq_one_letter_code
_entity_poly.pdbx_strand_id
1 'polypeptide(L)'
;RELNMSTLGDYNDIYVKLDVTLLCDVMEEFRNSCLSSYGLDCFYNFTSPGLAWQAMMKETKCELQLLTDIDMVLMIEAGVRGGLTQSVTPYVKANNKHLQNYNSTEESVYLGYFDANNLYGYAMSMPLPCGEFCWVDSNVLGDIISIPKFNEIGYILDFDFEYPQHLHDHHYDLPLLPRSEVPLGCKYSKLMTTLENKS
;
A
#
# COMPACT_ATOMS: atom_id res chain seq x y z
N ARG A 1 26.47 -27.11 -23.22
CA ARG A 1 25.99 -28.33 -23.92
C ARG A 1 24.92 -27.89 -24.90
N GLU A 2 25.08 -28.18 -26.18
CA GLU A 2 24.01 -27.96 -27.17
C GLU A 2 22.96 -29.06 -27.02
N LEU A 3 21.68 -28.69 -27.13
CA LEU A 3 20.54 -29.57 -26.82
C LEU A 3 20.05 -30.40 -28.03
N ASN A 4 20.80 -30.44 -29.15
CA ASN A 4 20.53 -31.24 -30.35
C ASN A 4 19.04 -31.28 -30.77
N MET A 5 18.44 -30.10 -30.93
CA MET A 5 17.05 -29.96 -31.40
C MET A 5 17.01 -29.84 -32.92
N SER A 6 16.14 -30.59 -33.58
CA SER A 6 16.02 -30.63 -35.04
C SER A 6 14.65 -30.20 -35.56
N THR A 7 13.63 -30.27 -34.71
CA THR A 7 12.26 -29.85 -35.01
C THR A 7 11.74 -28.86 -33.98
N LEU A 8 10.67 -28.14 -34.32
CA LEU A 8 9.96 -27.29 -33.37
C LEU A 8 9.37 -28.11 -32.20
N GLY A 9 9.03 -29.39 -32.44
CA GLY A 9 8.58 -30.31 -31.40
C GLY A 9 9.67 -30.58 -30.36
N ASP A 10 10.90 -30.88 -30.81
CA ASP A 10 12.04 -31.12 -29.92
C ASP A 10 12.31 -29.92 -29.00
N TYR A 11 12.17 -28.70 -29.54
CA TYR A 11 12.27 -27.47 -28.78
C TYR A 11 11.16 -27.34 -27.75
N ASN A 12 9.90 -27.55 -28.16
CA ASN A 12 8.75 -27.43 -27.28
C ASN A 12 8.81 -28.44 -26.11
N ASP A 13 9.22 -29.67 -26.37
CA ASP A 13 9.35 -30.70 -25.34
C ASP A 13 10.38 -30.32 -24.27
N ILE A 14 11.53 -29.78 -24.70
CA ILE A 14 12.57 -29.30 -23.79
C ILE A 14 12.11 -28.05 -23.03
N TYR A 15 11.45 -27.12 -23.72
CA TYR A 15 10.90 -25.90 -23.11
C TYR A 15 9.89 -26.24 -22.01
N VAL A 16 8.90 -27.08 -22.31
CA VAL A 16 7.88 -27.49 -21.33
C VAL A 16 8.52 -28.25 -20.18
N LYS A 17 9.48 -29.15 -20.45
CA LYS A 17 10.20 -29.86 -19.40
C LYS A 17 10.94 -28.88 -18.49
N LEU A 18 11.65 -27.91 -19.07
CA LEU A 18 12.38 -26.90 -18.31
C LEU A 18 11.43 -26.09 -17.42
N ASP A 19 10.35 -25.54 -17.98
CA ASP A 19 9.36 -24.75 -17.24
C ASP A 19 8.76 -25.54 -16.06
N VAL A 20 8.38 -26.80 -16.28
CA VAL A 20 7.83 -27.66 -15.23
C VAL A 20 8.88 -27.98 -14.16
N THR A 21 10.12 -28.29 -14.55
CA THR A 21 11.18 -28.59 -13.58
C THR A 21 11.56 -27.37 -12.75
N LEU A 22 11.72 -26.20 -13.37
CA LEU A 22 12.03 -24.96 -12.64
C LEU A 22 10.89 -24.58 -11.69
N LEU A 23 9.64 -24.74 -12.11
CA LEU A 23 8.50 -24.51 -11.23
C LEU A 23 8.50 -25.50 -10.06
N CYS A 24 8.79 -26.78 -10.29
CA CYS A 24 8.88 -27.78 -9.23
C CYS A 24 9.95 -27.40 -8.20
N ASP A 25 11.17 -27.08 -8.66
CA ASP A 25 12.29 -26.70 -7.80
C ASP A 25 11.94 -25.47 -6.94
N VAL A 26 11.37 -24.42 -7.55
CA VAL A 26 10.94 -23.20 -6.84
C VAL A 26 9.83 -23.50 -5.84
N MET A 27 8.85 -24.34 -6.18
CA MET A 27 7.73 -24.66 -5.31
C MET A 27 8.13 -25.54 -4.13
N GLU A 28 9.05 -26.48 -4.32
CA GLU A 28 9.61 -27.29 -3.24
C GLU A 28 10.37 -26.41 -2.24
N GLU A 29 11.23 -25.51 -2.73
CA GLU A 29 11.97 -24.59 -1.87
C GLU A 29 11.05 -23.59 -1.16
N PHE A 30 10.04 -23.09 -1.86
CA PHE A 30 9.02 -22.23 -1.26
C PHE A 30 8.26 -22.95 -0.14
N ARG A 31 7.85 -24.20 -0.34
CA ARG A 31 7.20 -25.01 0.70
C ARG A 31 8.10 -25.21 1.91
N ASN A 32 9.38 -25.55 1.69
CA ASN A 32 10.36 -25.71 2.77
C ASN A 32 10.53 -24.41 3.56
N SER A 33 10.64 -23.28 2.86
CA SER A 33 10.74 -21.94 3.47
C SER A 33 9.51 -21.61 4.32
N CYS A 34 8.29 -21.92 3.83
CA CYS A 34 7.04 -21.69 4.56
C CYS A 34 6.93 -22.56 5.83
N LEU A 35 7.30 -23.84 5.72
CA LEU A 35 7.34 -24.75 6.87
C LEU A 35 8.39 -24.30 7.90
N SER A 36 9.55 -23.85 7.44
CA SER A 36 10.63 -23.33 8.28
C SER A 36 10.24 -22.05 9.01
N SER A 37 9.68 -21.07 8.29
CA SER A 37 9.45 -19.72 8.81
C SER A 37 8.14 -19.60 9.59
N TYR A 38 7.07 -20.26 9.10
CA TYR A 38 5.72 -20.12 9.66
C TYR A 38 5.20 -21.41 10.28
N GLY A 39 5.85 -22.56 10.05
CA GLY A 39 5.30 -23.87 10.42
C GLY A 39 3.95 -24.12 9.75
N LEU A 40 3.76 -23.61 8.53
CA LEU A 40 2.56 -23.75 7.71
C LEU A 40 2.97 -24.30 6.35
N ASP A 41 2.20 -25.25 5.83
CA ASP A 41 2.38 -25.74 4.47
C ASP A 41 1.63 -24.82 3.50
N CYS A 42 2.36 -24.22 2.56
CA CYS A 42 1.80 -23.27 1.60
C CYS A 42 0.70 -23.89 0.73
N PHE A 43 0.70 -25.21 0.53
CA PHE A 43 -0.28 -25.90 -0.30
C PHE A 43 -1.68 -26.06 0.35
N TYR A 44 -1.85 -25.69 1.63
CA TYR A 44 -3.19 -25.55 2.23
C TYR A 44 -3.85 -24.19 1.92
N ASN A 45 -3.17 -23.32 1.19
CA ASN A 45 -3.67 -22.02 0.78
C ASN A 45 -3.74 -21.94 -0.74
N PHE A 46 -4.83 -21.34 -1.26
CA PHE A 46 -4.97 -21.12 -2.70
C PHE A 46 -3.98 -20.09 -3.25
N THR A 47 -3.55 -19.13 -2.42
CA THR A 47 -2.70 -18.00 -2.82
C THR A 47 -1.75 -17.59 -1.70
N SER A 48 -0.65 -16.91 -2.04
CA SER A 48 0.31 -16.39 -1.06
C SER A 48 -0.29 -15.40 -0.05
N PRO A 49 -1.23 -14.50 -0.42
CA PRO A 49 -1.96 -13.70 0.57
C PRO A 49 -2.75 -14.54 1.59
N GLY A 50 -3.36 -15.65 1.16
CA GLY A 50 -4.04 -16.58 2.07
C GLY A 50 -3.06 -17.21 3.08
N LEU A 51 -1.87 -17.62 2.61
CA LEU A 51 -0.81 -18.11 3.49
C LEU A 51 -0.35 -17.02 4.47
N ALA A 52 -0.12 -15.79 3.98
CA ALA A 52 0.30 -14.67 4.82
C ALA A 52 -0.75 -14.35 5.89
N TRP A 53 -2.03 -14.41 5.54
CA TRP A 53 -3.15 -14.27 6.47
C TRP A 53 -3.16 -15.36 7.53
N GLN A 54 -3.03 -16.63 7.14
CA GLN A 54 -2.96 -17.75 8.08
C GLN A 54 -1.74 -17.66 9.01
N ALA A 55 -0.59 -17.25 8.48
CA ALA A 55 0.61 -17.01 9.27
C ALA A 55 0.37 -15.89 10.28
N MET A 56 -0.20 -14.76 9.86
CA MET A 56 -0.57 -13.67 10.76
C MET A 56 -1.49 -14.14 11.88
N MET A 57 -2.59 -14.84 11.56
CA MET A 57 -3.54 -15.36 12.57
C MET A 57 -2.86 -16.33 13.55
N LYS A 58 -1.94 -17.17 13.08
CA LYS A 58 -1.21 -18.13 13.92
C LYS A 58 -0.23 -17.44 14.88
N GLU A 59 0.51 -16.44 14.38
CA GLU A 59 1.53 -15.72 15.15
C GLU A 59 0.89 -14.77 16.17
N THR A 60 -0.08 -13.96 15.75
CA THR A 60 -0.71 -12.96 16.63
C THR A 60 -1.76 -13.58 17.55
N LYS A 61 -2.39 -14.68 17.13
CA LYS A 61 -3.54 -15.30 17.79
C LYS A 61 -4.68 -14.31 18.02
N CYS A 62 -4.78 -13.27 17.17
CA CYS A 62 -5.86 -12.31 17.28
C CYS A 62 -7.19 -12.96 16.90
N GLU A 63 -8.26 -12.48 17.54
CA GLU A 63 -9.63 -12.81 17.17
C GLU A 63 -10.21 -11.60 16.44
N LEU A 64 -10.61 -11.81 15.18
CA LEU A 64 -11.19 -10.76 14.35
C LEU A 64 -12.71 -10.83 14.43
N GLN A 65 -13.34 -9.75 14.89
CA GLN A 65 -14.79 -9.64 14.88
C GLN A 65 -15.28 -9.46 13.44
N LEU A 66 -16.27 -10.26 13.04
CA LEU A 66 -16.98 -10.06 11.80
C LEU A 66 -17.94 -8.87 11.93
N LEU A 67 -17.83 -7.91 11.02
CA LEU A 67 -18.80 -6.83 10.88
C LEU A 67 -20.12 -7.40 10.34
N THR A 68 -21.21 -7.14 11.06
CA THR A 68 -22.56 -7.61 10.71
C THR A 68 -23.52 -6.47 10.37
N ASP A 69 -23.18 -5.24 10.76
CA ASP A 69 -23.88 -4.03 10.38
C ASP A 69 -23.42 -3.58 9.00
N ILE A 70 -24.37 -3.48 8.05
CA ILE A 70 -24.09 -3.07 6.68
C ILE A 70 -23.59 -1.63 6.58
N ASP A 71 -24.05 -0.74 7.46
CA ASP A 71 -23.66 0.67 7.43
C ASP A 71 -22.20 0.83 7.89
N MET A 72 -21.76 0.02 8.87
CA MET A 72 -20.34 -0.03 9.27
C MET A 72 -19.45 -0.56 8.14
N VAL A 73 -19.90 -1.61 7.44
CA VAL A 73 -19.18 -2.17 6.30
C VAL A 73 -19.02 -1.11 5.21
N LEU A 74 -20.11 -0.44 4.83
CA LEU A 74 -20.10 0.60 3.81
C LEU A 74 -19.20 1.79 4.20
N MET A 75 -19.25 2.22 5.46
CA MET A 75 -18.38 3.28 5.97
C MET A 75 -16.89 2.90 5.86
N ILE A 76 -16.53 1.68 6.27
CA ILE A 76 -15.14 1.20 6.21
C ILE A 76 -14.69 1.05 4.76
N GLU A 77 -15.50 0.42 3.90
CA GLU A 77 -15.21 0.29 2.47
C GLU A 77 -15.04 1.66 1.80
N ALA A 78 -15.92 2.61 2.11
CA ALA A 78 -15.84 3.99 1.65
C ALA A 78 -14.64 4.75 2.25
N GLY A 79 -14.00 4.24 3.30
CA GLY A 79 -12.78 4.76 3.92
C GLY A 79 -11.48 4.14 3.39
N VAL A 80 -11.53 2.97 2.73
CA VAL A 80 -10.34 2.32 2.17
C VAL A 80 -9.73 3.17 1.05
N ARG A 81 -8.43 3.43 1.12
CA ARG A 81 -7.66 4.18 0.12
C ARG A 81 -6.47 3.36 -0.38
N GLY A 82 -6.11 3.58 -1.64
CA GLY A 82 -4.89 3.02 -2.22
C GLY A 82 -3.65 3.85 -1.86
N GLY A 83 -2.51 3.47 -2.45
CA GLY A 83 -1.27 4.24 -2.33
C GLY A 83 -1.41 5.64 -2.95
N LEU A 84 -0.73 6.61 -2.35
CA LEU A 84 -0.63 7.96 -2.88
C LEU A 84 0.33 7.99 -4.08
N THR A 85 -0.08 8.60 -5.18
CA THR A 85 0.79 8.81 -6.34
C THR A 85 0.54 10.20 -6.91
N GLN A 86 1.54 11.08 -6.80
CA GLN A 86 1.44 12.47 -7.21
C GLN A 86 2.71 12.92 -7.92
N SER A 87 2.55 13.77 -8.94
CA SER A 87 3.63 14.55 -9.54
C SER A 87 3.32 16.02 -9.31
N VAL A 88 4.11 16.65 -8.44
CA VAL A 88 3.94 18.05 -8.05
C VAL A 88 4.63 18.96 -9.07
N THR A 89 5.87 18.64 -9.39
CA THR A 89 6.70 19.38 -10.35
C THR A 89 6.85 18.55 -11.62
N PRO A 90 6.30 18.99 -12.78
CA PRO A 90 6.28 18.19 -14.00
C PRO A 90 7.67 17.86 -14.57
N TYR A 91 8.67 18.69 -14.27
CA TYR A 91 10.03 18.49 -14.75
C TYR A 91 11.04 19.16 -13.83
N VAL A 92 12.08 18.41 -13.45
CA VAL A 92 13.26 18.93 -12.77
C VAL A 92 14.49 18.32 -13.43
N LYS A 93 15.51 19.14 -13.69
CA LYS A 93 16.80 18.70 -14.21
C LYS A 93 17.87 18.96 -13.15
N ALA A 94 18.65 17.94 -12.85
CA ALA A 94 19.80 18.10 -11.98
C ALA A 94 20.84 19.04 -12.62
N ASN A 95 21.36 19.98 -11.85
CA ASN A 95 22.49 20.83 -12.21
C ASN A 95 23.41 20.93 -11.00
N ASN A 96 24.38 20.04 -10.87
CA ASN A 96 25.32 20.09 -9.76
C ASN A 96 26.74 19.78 -10.23
N LYS A 97 27.72 20.25 -9.44
CA LYS A 97 29.16 20.19 -9.73
C LYS A 97 29.73 18.78 -10.01
N HIS A 98 28.97 17.72 -9.73
CA HIS A 98 29.38 16.34 -9.97
C HIS A 98 28.96 15.82 -11.35
N LEU A 99 28.17 16.58 -12.11
CA LEU A 99 27.71 16.23 -13.45
C LEU A 99 28.63 16.80 -14.54
N GLN A 100 28.82 16.05 -15.63
CA GLN A 100 29.69 16.45 -16.75
C GLN A 100 29.21 17.73 -17.47
N ASN A 101 27.91 17.98 -17.45
CA ASN A 101 27.24 19.13 -18.08
C ASN A 101 26.85 20.22 -17.06
N TYR A 102 27.53 20.29 -15.92
CA TYR A 102 27.30 21.32 -14.91
C TYR A 102 27.45 22.72 -15.50
N ASN A 103 26.46 23.57 -15.27
CA ASN A 103 26.51 24.99 -15.63
C ASN A 103 26.61 25.85 -14.36
N SER A 104 27.75 26.50 -14.15
CA SER A 104 27.99 27.37 -13.00
C SER A 104 27.20 28.69 -13.03
N THR A 105 26.57 29.03 -14.16
CA THR A 105 25.69 30.21 -14.26
C THR A 105 24.25 29.91 -13.87
N GLU A 106 23.89 28.64 -13.75
CA GLU A 106 22.55 28.19 -13.35
C GLU A 106 22.52 27.77 -11.88
N GLU A 107 21.32 27.69 -11.30
CA GLU A 107 21.12 27.25 -9.92
C GLU A 107 21.61 25.82 -9.70
N SER A 108 22.22 25.57 -8.54
CA SER A 108 22.65 24.22 -8.18
C SER A 108 21.47 23.36 -7.71
N VAL A 109 21.10 22.35 -8.52
CA VAL A 109 20.00 21.42 -8.26
C VAL A 109 20.53 19.99 -8.06
N TYR A 110 20.17 19.40 -6.91
CA TYR A 110 20.41 18.00 -6.58
C TYR A 110 19.08 17.25 -6.53
N LEU A 111 19.06 16.02 -7.06
CA LEU A 111 17.89 15.14 -6.99
C LEU A 111 18.15 14.07 -5.93
N GLY A 112 17.20 13.92 -5.00
CA GLY A 112 17.20 12.85 -4.01
C GLY A 112 16.19 11.78 -4.40
N TYR A 113 16.52 10.51 -4.16
CA TYR A 113 15.59 9.40 -4.23
C TYR A 113 15.51 8.75 -2.86
N PHE A 114 14.29 8.71 -2.32
CA PHE A 114 13.99 8.14 -1.00
C PHE A 114 12.95 7.06 -1.17
N ASP A 115 13.21 5.90 -0.58
CA ASP A 115 12.30 4.77 -0.54
C ASP A 115 12.19 4.27 0.90
N ALA A 116 10.95 4.05 1.35
CA ALA A 116 10.68 3.59 2.69
C ALA A 116 10.68 2.06 2.74
N ASN A 117 11.69 1.49 3.42
CA ASN A 117 11.80 0.05 3.62
C ASN A 117 10.56 -0.49 4.36
N ASN A 118 9.82 -1.38 3.70
CA ASN A 118 8.66 -2.07 4.27
C ASN A 118 7.59 -1.12 4.88
N LEU A 119 7.18 -0.09 4.13
CA LEU A 119 6.21 0.91 4.56
C LEU A 119 4.93 0.31 5.17
N TYR A 120 4.29 -0.64 4.48
CA TYR A 120 3.08 -1.28 4.99
C TYR A 120 3.35 -2.16 6.21
N GLY A 121 4.48 -2.87 6.27
CA GLY A 121 4.83 -3.65 7.47
C GLY A 121 5.05 -2.78 8.70
N TYR A 122 5.61 -1.58 8.54
CA TYR A 122 5.68 -0.59 9.62
C TYR A 122 4.30 -0.06 10.01
N ALA A 123 3.41 0.19 9.05
CA ALA A 123 2.04 0.59 9.36
C ALA A 123 1.29 -0.54 10.10
N MET A 124 1.51 -1.79 9.71
CA MET A 124 0.88 -2.97 10.33
C MET A 124 1.46 -3.33 11.70
N SER A 125 2.57 -2.73 12.13
CA SER A 125 3.09 -2.89 13.50
C SER A 125 2.48 -1.89 14.48
N MET A 126 1.69 -0.93 13.99
CA MET A 126 0.90 -0.03 14.83
C MET A 126 -0.36 -0.75 15.34
N PRO A 127 -1.02 -0.25 16.40
CA PRO A 127 -2.31 -0.78 16.84
C PRO A 127 -3.33 -0.78 15.70
N LEU A 128 -3.96 -1.93 15.45
CA LEU A 128 -4.99 -2.14 14.42
C LEU A 128 -6.28 -2.62 15.07
N PRO A 129 -7.45 -2.20 14.57
CA PRO A 129 -8.73 -2.64 15.11
C PRO A 129 -8.95 -4.13 14.84
N CYS A 130 -9.25 -4.89 15.90
CA CYS A 130 -9.53 -6.32 15.80
C CYS A 130 -11.00 -6.66 16.14
N GLY A 131 -11.68 -5.83 16.93
CA GLY A 131 -13.06 -6.08 17.33
C GLY A 131 -13.63 -5.00 18.25
N GLU A 132 -14.75 -5.34 18.90
CA GLU A 132 -15.60 -4.45 19.70
C GLU A 132 -16.14 -3.25 18.93
N PHE A 133 -16.41 -3.45 17.64
CA PHE A 133 -16.97 -2.43 16.77
C PHE A 133 -18.37 -2.01 17.24
N CYS A 134 -18.52 -0.71 17.51
CA CYS A 134 -19.80 -0.10 17.88
C CYS A 134 -19.89 1.32 17.34
N TRP A 135 -21.12 1.78 17.09
CA TRP A 135 -21.39 3.18 16.82
C TRP A 135 -21.26 4.00 18.10
N VAL A 136 -20.58 5.13 18.02
CA VAL A 136 -20.43 6.08 19.13
C VAL A 136 -21.22 7.34 18.80
N ASP A 137 -22.03 7.80 19.76
CA ASP A 137 -22.71 9.09 19.64
C ASP A 137 -21.66 10.21 19.61
N SER A 138 -21.71 11.06 18.58
CA SER A 138 -20.77 12.15 18.38
C SER A 138 -20.75 13.15 19.54
N ASN A 139 -21.85 13.28 20.29
CA ASN A 139 -21.93 14.14 21.46
C ASN A 139 -21.05 13.67 22.63
N VAL A 140 -20.62 12.41 22.63
CA VAL A 140 -19.87 11.78 23.72
C VAL A 140 -18.36 11.84 23.48
N LEU A 141 -17.92 12.00 22.22
CA LEU A 141 -16.52 11.89 21.82
C LEU A 141 -15.63 13.03 22.36
N GLY A 142 -16.21 14.19 22.67
CA GLY A 142 -15.47 15.36 23.15
C GLY A 142 -14.51 15.93 22.10
N ASP A 143 -13.34 16.41 22.53
CA ASP A 143 -12.33 16.96 21.62
C ASP A 143 -11.49 15.85 20.99
N ILE A 144 -11.72 15.60 19.69
CA ILE A 144 -11.01 14.61 18.88
C ILE A 144 -9.49 14.83 18.89
N ILE A 145 -9.04 16.09 18.94
CA ILE A 145 -7.61 16.43 18.87
C ILE A 145 -6.88 15.97 20.14
N SER A 146 -7.61 15.82 21.24
CA SER A 146 -7.06 15.36 22.52
C SER A 146 -6.89 13.84 22.62
N ILE A 147 -7.43 13.07 21.67
CA ILE A 147 -7.39 11.61 21.69
C ILE A 147 -5.94 11.14 21.47
N PRO A 148 -5.38 10.32 22.38
CA PRO A 148 -4.04 9.78 22.22
C PRO A 148 -3.92 8.93 20.95
N LYS A 149 -2.79 9.08 20.24
CA LYS A 149 -2.48 8.30 19.03
C LYS A 149 -2.48 6.78 19.28
N PHE A 150 -2.03 6.37 20.46
CA PHE A 150 -1.97 4.97 20.86
C PHE A 150 -2.89 4.78 22.06
N ASN A 151 -3.98 4.07 21.84
CA ASN A 151 -4.98 3.78 22.85
C ASN A 151 -5.56 2.39 22.58
N GLU A 152 -6.17 1.79 23.59
CA GLU A 152 -6.87 0.50 23.45
C GLU A 152 -8.11 0.64 22.56
N ILE A 153 -8.76 1.81 22.62
CA ILE A 153 -9.93 2.15 21.79
C ILE A 153 -9.49 3.10 20.67
N GLY A 154 -9.70 2.67 19.43
CA GLY A 154 -9.54 3.49 18.23
C GLY A 154 -10.87 4.05 17.73
N TYR A 155 -10.81 5.12 16.92
CA TYR A 155 -11.98 5.75 16.33
C TYR A 155 -11.82 5.87 14.82
N ILE A 156 -12.87 5.53 14.08
CA ILE A 156 -13.02 5.84 12.65
C ILE A 156 -14.03 6.97 12.59
N LEU A 157 -13.65 8.09 11.99
CA LEU A 157 -14.43 9.32 11.98
C LEU A 157 -14.88 9.63 10.55
N ASP A 158 -16.18 9.88 10.40
CA ASP A 158 -16.77 10.46 9.20
C ASP A 158 -17.29 11.86 9.54
N PHE A 159 -16.71 12.88 8.92
CA PHE A 159 -16.97 14.28 9.24
C PHE A 159 -16.73 15.19 8.03
N ASP A 160 -17.47 16.30 8.01
CA ASP A 160 -17.21 17.40 7.10
C ASP A 160 -16.08 18.28 7.65
N PHE A 161 -15.21 18.75 6.76
CA PHE A 161 -14.14 19.67 7.12
C PHE A 161 -13.93 20.74 6.05
N GLU A 162 -13.47 21.91 6.49
CA GLU A 162 -13.01 22.99 5.62
C GLU A 162 -11.48 23.08 5.68
N TYR A 163 -10.81 23.07 4.53
CA TYR A 163 -9.35 23.15 4.46
C TYR A 163 -8.91 24.63 4.52
N PRO A 164 -8.24 25.09 5.60
CA PRO A 164 -7.93 26.51 5.76
C PRO A 164 -7.08 27.06 4.62
N GLN A 165 -7.53 28.17 3.99
CA GLN A 165 -6.89 28.74 2.80
C GLN A 165 -5.40 29.08 3.02
N HIS A 166 -5.04 29.56 4.20
CA HIS A 166 -3.64 29.90 4.53
C HIS A 166 -2.69 28.68 4.55
N LEU A 167 -3.20 27.45 4.54
CA LEU A 167 -2.41 26.21 4.47
C LEU A 167 -2.26 25.67 3.05
N HIS A 168 -2.94 26.25 2.05
CA HIS A 168 -2.99 25.69 0.70
C HIS A 168 -1.61 25.64 0.05
N ASP A 169 -0.86 26.74 0.11
CA ASP A 169 0.49 26.81 -0.47
C ASP A 169 1.47 25.89 0.30
N HIS A 170 1.35 25.83 1.62
CA HIS A 170 2.23 25.02 2.46
C HIS A 170 2.02 23.51 2.27
N HIS A 171 0.78 23.10 1.96
CA HIS A 171 0.42 21.69 1.80
C HIS A 171 0.22 21.32 0.32
N TYR A 172 0.63 22.17 -0.62
CA TYR A 172 0.44 21.94 -2.06
C TYR A 172 1.05 20.61 -2.54
N ASP A 173 2.25 20.30 -2.05
CA ASP A 173 3.00 19.12 -2.46
C ASP A 173 2.41 17.82 -1.90
N LEU A 174 1.76 17.89 -0.74
CA LEU A 174 1.21 16.75 -0.02
C LEU A 174 0.02 17.18 0.86
N PRO A 175 -1.16 17.42 0.25
CA PRO A 175 -2.32 17.85 1.01
C PRO A 175 -2.84 16.75 1.92
N LEU A 176 -3.37 17.16 3.06
CA LEU A 176 -3.96 16.26 4.05
C LEU A 176 -5.35 15.80 3.58
N LEU A 177 -5.77 14.63 4.05
CA LEU A 177 -7.11 14.07 3.82
C LEU A 177 -7.47 13.92 2.32
N PRO A 178 -6.63 13.25 1.50
CA PRO A 178 -6.94 13.03 0.10
C PRO A 178 -8.19 12.14 -0.07
N ARG A 179 -8.97 12.39 -1.12
CA ARG A 179 -10.25 11.70 -1.38
C ARG A 179 -10.18 10.83 -2.61
N SER A 180 -10.86 9.69 -2.59
CA SER A 180 -11.00 8.83 -3.77
C SER A 180 -12.11 9.37 -4.67
N GLU A 181 -11.75 9.86 -5.86
CA GLU A 181 -12.71 10.43 -6.82
C GLU A 181 -12.37 9.98 -8.24
N VAL A 182 -13.30 10.12 -9.18
CA VAL A 182 -13.05 9.82 -10.60
C VAL A 182 -12.68 11.13 -11.30
N PRO A 183 -11.41 11.35 -11.68
CA PRO A 183 -11.03 12.58 -12.37
C PRO A 183 -11.78 12.74 -13.70
N LEU A 184 -11.97 13.99 -14.13
CA LEU A 184 -12.59 14.28 -15.43
C LEU A 184 -11.87 13.52 -16.56
N GLY A 185 -12.63 12.75 -17.34
CA GLY A 185 -12.09 11.95 -18.46
C GLY A 185 -11.42 10.63 -18.06
N CYS A 186 -11.40 10.26 -16.77
CA CYS A 186 -10.96 8.95 -16.30
C CYS A 186 -12.15 7.99 -16.12
N LYS A 187 -11.88 6.68 -16.19
CA LYS A 187 -12.87 5.61 -15.93
C LYS A 187 -12.80 5.04 -14.52
N TYR A 188 -11.69 5.25 -13.83
CA TYR A 188 -11.39 4.65 -12.53
C TYR A 188 -11.13 5.74 -11.51
N SER A 189 -11.51 5.46 -10.26
CA SER A 189 -11.22 6.33 -9.13
C SER A 189 -9.72 6.40 -8.87
N LYS A 190 -9.25 7.56 -8.44
CA LYS A 190 -7.88 7.82 -8.00
C LYS A 190 -7.92 8.57 -6.68
N LEU A 191 -6.86 8.42 -5.90
CA LEU A 191 -6.66 9.20 -4.69
C LEU A 191 -6.22 10.62 -5.08
N MET A 192 -7.12 11.59 -4.91
CA MET A 192 -6.95 12.96 -5.32
C MET A 192 -6.20 13.75 -4.24
N THR A 193 -5.12 14.38 -4.67
CA THR A 193 -4.28 15.29 -3.86
C THR A 193 -4.45 16.73 -4.33
N THR A 194 -5.65 17.10 -4.75
CA THR A 194 -5.98 18.45 -5.18
C THR A 194 -6.80 19.13 -4.09
N LEU A 195 -6.38 20.32 -3.67
CA LEU A 195 -7.21 21.19 -2.85
C LEU A 195 -8.27 21.84 -3.76
N GLU A 196 -9.55 21.60 -3.47
CA GLU A 196 -10.66 22.30 -4.12
C GLU A 196 -10.86 23.67 -3.43
N ASN A 197 -11.28 24.68 -4.19
CA ASN A 197 -11.16 26.13 -3.92
C ASN A 197 -9.73 26.68 -3.93
N LYS A 198 -9.14 26.76 -5.13
CA LYS A 198 -7.96 27.60 -5.41
C LYS A 198 -8.36 29.06 -5.73
N SER A 199 -9.29 29.64 -4.96
CA SER A 199 -9.68 31.05 -5.14
C SER A 199 -8.72 31.97 -4.40
#